data_AF-A0A9Q8HPC1-F1
#
_entry.id   AF-A0A9Q8HPC1-F1
#
_cell.length_a   1.000
_cell.length_b   1.000
_cell.length_c   1.000
_cell.angle_alpha   90.00
_cell.angle_beta   90.00
_cell.angle_gamma   90.00
#
_symmetry.space_group_name_H-M   'P 1'
#
loop_
_entity.id
_entity.type
_entity.pdbx_description
1 polymer ?
#
loop_
_entity_poly.entity_id
_entity_poly.type
_entity_poly.pdbx_seq_one_letter_code
_entity_poly.pdbx_strand_id
1 'polypeptide(L)' 'MKKRILALSTSAMLTACTAEHNETPAIGMPNPASEYCVQQGGKLEMKQDKDGNQYALCHLPDGRVIEEWELFRSQKQQS' A
#
# COMPACT_ATOMS: atom_id res chain seq x y z
N MET A 1 30.61 -6.18 67.59
CA MET A 1 29.62 -7.15 67.05
C MET A 1 29.61 -7.03 65.53
N LYS A 2 29.94 -8.12 64.81
CA LYS A 2 29.96 -8.19 63.33
C LYS A 2 28.53 -8.32 62.78
N LYS A 3 28.16 -7.51 61.78
CA LYS A 3 27.05 -7.77 60.84
C LYS A 3 27.54 -7.32 59.47
N ARG A 4 28.16 -8.25 58.73
CA ARG A 4 27.61 -9.08 57.63
C ARG A 4 27.58 -8.29 56.32
N ILE A 5 28.29 -8.87 55.36
CA ILE A 5 28.79 -8.33 54.11
C ILE A 5 27.72 -8.50 53.02
N LEU A 6 27.85 -7.70 51.97
CA LEU A 6 27.67 -8.07 50.55
C LEU A 6 26.24 -8.07 49.99
N ALA A 7 25.95 -7.07 49.16
CA ALA A 7 25.30 -7.28 47.87
C ALA A 7 25.74 -6.16 46.92
N LEU A 8 26.71 -6.47 46.06
CA LEU A 8 27.10 -5.65 44.93
C LEU A 8 26.01 -5.81 43.86
N SER A 9 25.04 -4.91 43.82
CA SER A 9 23.92 -4.96 42.88
C SER A 9 24.36 -4.41 41.52
N THR A 10 25.00 -5.26 40.72
CA THR A 10 25.18 -5.09 39.27
C THR A 10 24.03 -5.75 38.52
N SER A 11 23.20 -4.97 37.82
CA SER A 11 22.31 -5.42 36.74
C SER A 11 21.84 -4.18 35.96
N ALA A 12 22.57 -3.78 34.92
CA ALA A 12 22.30 -4.10 33.51
C ALA A 12 21.05 -3.37 32.98
N MET A 13 21.27 -2.18 32.42
CA MET A 13 20.26 -1.51 31.59
C MET A 13 20.14 -2.27 30.27
N LEU A 14 19.06 -3.05 30.12
CA LEU A 14 18.64 -3.51 28.80
C LEU A 14 17.97 -2.33 28.09
N THR A 15 18.73 -1.58 27.31
CA THR A 15 18.16 -0.72 26.27
C THR A 15 17.60 -1.64 25.20
N ALA A 16 16.29 -1.91 25.27
CA ALA A 16 15.56 -2.53 24.19
C ALA A 16 15.51 -1.53 23.03
N CYS A 17 16.39 -1.68 22.04
CA CYS A 17 16.24 -1.01 20.76
C CYS A 17 14.95 -1.56 20.13
N THR A 18 13.87 -0.80 20.20
CA THR A 18 12.72 -1.02 19.32
C THR A 18 13.23 -0.76 17.91
N ALA A 19 13.46 -1.80 17.13
CA ALA A 19 13.54 -1.65 15.68
C ALA A 19 12.17 -1.12 15.26
N GLU A 20 12.08 0.17 14.94
CA GLU A 20 10.94 0.71 14.21
C GLU A 20 10.88 -0.07 12.91
N HIS A 21 9.93 -1.00 12.83
CA HIS A 21 9.57 -1.66 11.60
C HIS A 21 8.90 -0.59 10.73
N ASN A 22 9.71 0.20 10.04
CA ASN A 22 9.28 0.88 8.84
C ASN A 22 9.04 -0.24 7.81
N GLU A 23 7.89 -0.91 7.95
CA GLU A 23 7.28 -1.70 6.88
C GLU A 23 7.05 -0.69 5.76
N THR A 24 8.05 -0.50 4.88
CA THR A 24 7.77 0.07 3.56
C THR A 24 6.64 -0.77 3.00
N PRO A 25 5.45 -0.18 2.71
CA PRO A 25 4.34 -0.95 2.19
C PRO A 25 4.88 -1.76 1.03
N ALA A 26 4.81 -3.09 1.13
CA ALA A 26 5.13 -3.94 0.01
C ALA A 26 4.28 -3.41 -1.14
N ILE A 27 4.92 -2.88 -2.18
CA ILE A 27 4.23 -2.43 -3.38
C ILE A 27 3.54 -3.69 -3.89
N GLY A 28 2.22 -3.77 -3.65
CA GLY A 28 1.42 -4.93 -4.01
C GLY A 28 1.52 -5.18 -5.52
N MET A 29 1.08 -6.37 -5.95
CA MET A 29 0.94 -6.65 -7.37
C MET A 29 0.17 -5.49 -8.05
N PRO A 30 0.63 -4.99 -9.22
CA PRO A 30 -0.09 -3.95 -9.95
C PRO A 30 -1.55 -4.37 -10.18
N ASN A 31 -2.46 -3.41 -10.05
CA ASN A 31 -3.85 -3.65 -10.41
C ASN A 31 -3.93 -3.87 -11.93
N PRO A 32 -4.42 -5.02 -12.43
CA PRO A 32 -4.44 -5.32 -13.85
C PRO A 32 -5.31 -4.35 -14.66
N ALA A 33 -6.38 -3.79 -14.07
CA ALA A 33 -7.21 -2.78 -14.71
C ALA A 33 -6.44 -1.46 -14.87
N SER A 34 -5.71 -1.06 -13.83
CA SER A 34 -4.83 0.11 -13.86
C SER A 34 -3.72 -0.04 -14.90
N GLU A 35 -3.07 -1.21 -14.95
CA GLU A 35 -2.04 -1.51 -15.95
C GLU A 35 -2.61 -1.44 -17.36
N TYR A 36 -3.79 -2.03 -17.58
CA TYR A 36 -4.45 -2.00 -18.88
C TYR A 36 -4.77 -0.56 -19.33
N CYS A 37 -5.25 0.31 -18.44
CA CYS A 37 -5.45 1.72 -18.75
C CYS A 37 -4.17 2.38 -19.30
N VAL A 38 -3.03 2.16 -18.62
CA VAL A 38 -1.72 2.70 -19.04
C VAL A 38 -1.28 2.09 -20.36
N GLN A 39 -1.51 0.79 -20.58
CA GLN A 39 -1.21 0.12 -21.87
C GLN A 39 -2.04 0.68 -23.03
N GLN A 40 -3.26 1.17 -22.80
CA GLN A 40 -4.06 1.88 -23.80
C GLN A 40 -3.62 3.34 -24.01
N GLY A 41 -2.53 3.78 -23.38
CA GLY A 41 -2.05 5.16 -23.41
C GLY A 41 -2.86 6.11 -22.53
N GLY A 42 -3.72 5.58 -21.65
CA GLY A 42 -4.56 6.35 -20.76
C GLY A 42 -3.84 6.82 -19.49
N LYS A 43 -4.50 7.72 -18.75
CA LYS A 43 -4.07 8.19 -17.43
C LYS A 43 -5.10 7.84 -16.38
N LEU A 44 -4.65 7.32 -15.24
CA LEU A 44 -5.51 7.00 -14.11
C LEU A 44 -5.80 8.24 -13.27
N GLU A 45 -7.06 8.38 -12.86
CA GLU A 45 -7.53 9.35 -11.89
C GLU A 45 -8.23 8.60 -10.75
N MET A 46 -7.65 8.66 -9.55
CA MET A 46 -8.26 8.07 -8.36
C MET A 46 -9.46 8.91 -7.91
N LYS A 47 -10.58 8.24 -7.66
CA LYS A 47 -11.82 8.82 -7.15
C LYS A 47 -12.28 8.06 -5.92
N GLN A 48 -13.14 8.72 -5.16
CA GLN A 48 -13.83 8.14 -4.02
C GLN A 48 -15.33 8.39 -4.18
N ASP A 49 -16.16 7.39 -3.91
CA ASP A 49 -17.61 7.56 -3.87
C ASP A 49 -18.08 8.15 -2.53
N LYS A 50 -19.40 8.37 -2.39
CA LYS A 50 -19.99 8.90 -1.16
C LYS A 50 -19.83 8.00 0.08
N ASP A 51 -19.56 6.72 -0.14
CA ASP A 51 -19.43 5.70 0.90
C ASP A 51 -17.95 5.46 1.28
N GLY A 52 -17.02 6.16 0.62
CA GLY A 52 -15.59 6.07 0.87
C GLY A 52 -14.85 5.05 0.02
N ASN A 53 -15.53 4.35 -0.89
CA ASN A 53 -14.89 3.35 -1.76
C ASN A 53 -14.03 4.04 -2.81
N GLN A 54 -12.81 3.56 -3.00
CA GLN A 54 -11.91 4.06 -4.03
C GLN A 54 -12.12 3.31 -5.35
N TYR A 55 -12.11 4.05 -6.45
CA TYR A 55 -12.12 3.53 -7.82
C TYR A 55 -11.24 4.42 -8.70
N ALA A 56 -10.84 3.95 -9.87
CA ALA A 56 -10.07 4.76 -10.81
C ALA A 56 -10.80 4.95 -12.13
N LEU A 57 -10.74 6.18 -12.64
CA LEU A 57 -11.15 6.51 -14.00
C LEU A 57 -9.92 6.48 -14.91
N CYS A 58 -10.07 5.91 -16.10
CA CYS A 58 -9.09 5.93 -17.17
C CYS A 58 -9.43 7.03 -18.18
N HIS A 59 -8.56 8.01 -18.31
CA HIS A 59 -8.63 9.07 -19.32
C HIS A 59 -7.86 8.63 -20.56
N LEU A 60 -8.57 8.26 -21.62
CA LEU A 60 -7.99 7.73 -22.86
C LEU A 60 -7.57 8.85 -23.83
N PRO A 61 -6.59 8.60 -24.73
CA PRO A 61 -6.15 9.58 -25.72
C PRO A 61 -7.23 10.03 -26.72
N ASP A 62 -8.27 9.22 -26.91
CA ASP A 62 -9.43 9.52 -27.76
C ASP A 62 -10.47 10.43 -27.08
N GLY A 63 -10.19 10.86 -25.84
CA GLY A 63 -11.05 11.73 -25.04
C GLY A 63 -12.11 10.99 -24.23
N ARG A 64 -12.21 9.65 -24.33
CA ARG A 64 -13.10 8.87 -23.46
C ARG A 64 -12.59 8.86 -22.03
N VAL A 65 -13.53 8.90 -21.09
CA VAL A 65 -13.28 8.65 -19.67
C VAL A 65 -14.17 7.48 -19.26
N ILE A 66 -13.54 6.41 -18.78
CA ILE A 66 -14.21 5.14 -18.45
C ILE A 66 -13.60 4.57 -17.17
N GLU A 67 -14.40 3.91 -16.34
CA GLU A 67 -13.90 3.25 -15.13
C GLU A 67 -12.91 2.12 -15.51
N GLU A 68 -11.81 1.95 -14.75
CA GLU A 68 -10.71 1.08 -15.15
C GLU A 68 -11.13 -0.40 -15.32
N TRP A 69 -12.01 -0.91 -14.46
CA TRP A 69 -12.47 -2.29 -14.55
C TRP A 69 -13.51 -2.50 -15.67
N GLU A 70 -14.32 -1.49 -15.96
CA GLU A 70 -15.19 -1.47 -17.13
C GLU A 70 -14.36 -1.56 -18.43
N LEU A 71 -13.32 -0.73 -18.53
CA LEU A 71 -12.37 -0.78 -19.65
C LEU A 71 -11.72 -2.18 -19.76
N PHE A 72 -11.18 -2.71 -18.66
CA PHE A 72 -10.53 -4.02 -18.63
C PHE A 72 -11.47 -5.18 -19.04
N ARG A 73 -12.73 -5.17 -18.59
CA ARG A 73 -13.72 -6.19 -18.97
C ARG A 73 -14.18 -6.05 -20.41
N SER A 74 -14.21 -4.85 -20.97
CA SER A 74 -14.58 -4.63 -22.38
C SER A 74 -13.64 -5.35 -23.35
N GLN A 75 -12.35 -5.47 -23.01
CA GLN A 75 -11.38 -6.26 -23.77
C GLN A 75 -11.79 -7.73 -23.87
N LYS A 76 -12.26 -8.33 -22.76
CA LYS A 76 -12.59 -9.76 -22.68
C LYS A 76 -13.86 -10.12 -23.44
N GLN A 77 -14.72 -9.15 -23.74
CA GLN A 77 -15.94 -9.35 -24.52
C GLN A 77 -15.70 -9.27 -26.03
N GLN A 78 -14.51 -8.83 -26.46
CA GLN A 78 -14.14 -8.69 -27.87
C GLN A 78 -13.38 -9.90 -28.43
N SER A 79 -13.30 -11.03 -27.68
CA SER A 79 -12.65 -12.28 -28.13
C SER A 79 -13.65 -13.38 -28.43
#